data_AF-A0A0D6ZBJ8-F1
#
_entry.id   AF-A0A0D6ZBJ8-F1
#
_cell.length_a   1.000
_cell.length_b   1.000
_cell.length_c   1.000
_cell.angle_alpha   90.00
_cell.angle_beta   90.00
_cell.angle_gamma   90.00
#
_symmetry.space_group_name_H-M   'P 1'
#
loop_
_entity.id
_entity.type
_entity.pdbx_description
1 polymer ?
#
loop_
_entity_poly.entity_id
_entity_poly.type
_entity_poly.pdbx_seq_one_letter_code
_entity_poly.pdbx_strand_id
1 'polypeptide(L)' 'MKFGFRKPSLKRRISARTSIKRQLVHRAGIKMPRGYGFLRNPKKAVYNKVYNRTSFDIFKVLKRLFK' A
#
# COMPACT_ATOMS: atom_id res chain seq x y z
N MET A 1 0.97 -2.34 -16.49
CA MET A 1 1.43 -2.99 -15.23
C MET A 1 2.93 -3.19 -15.33
N LYS A 2 3.68 -3.17 -14.21
CA LYS A 2 5.11 -3.49 -14.21
C LYS A 2 5.30 -4.85 -13.55
N PHE A 3 6.01 -5.75 -14.22
CA PHE A 3 6.45 -7.02 -13.64
C PHE A 3 7.81 -6.79 -12.97
N GLY A 4 7.99 -7.36 -11.78
CA GLY A 4 9.28 -7.29 -11.09
C GLY A 4 9.33 -6.31 -9.92
N PHE A 5 10.46 -5.60 -9.78
CA PHE A 5 10.73 -4.81 -8.59
C PHE A 5 9.91 -3.51 -8.51
N ARG A 6 9.30 -3.25 -7.35
CA ARG A 6 8.64 -1.98 -7.05
C ARG A 6 9.68 -0.90 -6.76
N LYS A 7 9.65 0.19 -7.53
CA LYS A 7 10.50 1.37 -7.25
C LYS A 7 10.30 1.85 -5.79
N PRO A 8 11.34 1.80 -4.95
CA PRO A 8 11.26 2.28 -3.59
C PRO A 8 11.40 3.79 -3.61
N SER A 9 10.70 4.47 -2.71
CA SER A 9 10.82 5.92 -2.56
C SER A 9 10.62 6.31 -1.11
N LEU A 10 11.68 6.81 -0.47
CA LEU A 10 11.67 7.24 0.93
C LEU A 10 10.70 8.42 1.15
N LYS A 11 10.73 9.42 0.26
CA LYS A 11 9.81 10.57 0.30
C LYS A 11 8.34 10.16 0.36
N ARG A 12 7.89 9.25 -0.51
CA ARG A 12 6.49 8.78 -0.50
C ARG A 12 6.17 7.95 0.74
N ARG A 13 7.13 7.17 1.26
CA ARG A 13 6.93 6.40 2.50
C ARG A 13 6.71 7.30 3.70
N ILE A 14 7.51 8.37 3.84
CA ILE A 14 7.37 9.35 4.92
C ILE A 14 6.07 10.14 4.75
N SER A 15 5.82 10.68 3.56
CA SER A 15 4.60 11.44 3.26
C SER A 15 3.32 10.64 3.51
N ALA A 16 3.29 9.35 3.15
CA ALA A 16 2.15 8.48 3.43
C ALA A 16 1.95 8.18 4.93
N ARG A 17 2.96 8.40 5.79
CA ARG A 17 2.85 8.26 7.25
C ARG A 17 2.42 9.56 7.92
N THR A 18 2.90 10.70 7.44
CA THR A 18 2.64 12.01 8.04
C THR A 18 1.43 12.74 7.45
N SER A 19 0.78 12.19 6.43
CA SER A 19 -0.39 12.81 5.80
C SER A 19 -1.52 13.09 6.80
N ILE A 20 -2.03 14.33 6.81
CA ILE A 20 -3.14 14.79 7.65
C ILE A 20 -4.37 13.89 7.49
N LYS A 21 -4.72 13.54 6.24
CA LYS A 21 -5.85 12.63 5.96
C LYS A 21 -5.70 11.28 6.64
N ARG A 22 -4.48 10.73 6.68
CA ARG A 22 -4.21 9.48 7.39
C ARG A 22 -4.39 9.67 8.90
N GLN A 23 -3.85 10.75 9.46
CA GLN A 23 -3.95 11.01 10.88
C GLN A 23 -5.41 11.17 11.32
N LEU A 24 -6.23 11.91 10.57
CA LEU A 24 -7.66 12.04 10.84
C LEU A 24 -8.38 10.69 10.79
N VAL A 25 -8.19 9.89 9.73
CA VAL A 25 -8.85 8.57 9.59
C VAL A 25 -8.45 7.61 10.73
N HIS A 26 -7.18 7.62 11.13
CA HIS A 26 -6.68 6.74 12.19
C HIS A 26 -7.03 7.21 13.60
N ARG A 27 -7.09 8.52 13.85
CA ARG A 27 -7.39 9.10 15.16
C ARG A 27 -8.89 9.23 15.43
N ALA A 28 -9.67 9.60 14.42
CA ALA A 28 -11.12 9.77 14.54
C ALA A 28 -11.90 8.44 14.45
N GLY A 29 -11.22 7.30 14.30
CA GLY A 29 -11.88 5.98 14.26
C GLY A 29 -12.68 5.69 12.98
N ILE A 30 -12.68 6.59 11.99
CA ILE A 30 -13.43 6.48 10.72
C ILE A 30 -12.72 5.53 9.74
N LYS A 31 -12.21 4.41 10.24
CA LYS A 31 -11.49 3.44 9.44
C LYS A 31 -12.48 2.48 8.83
N MET A 32 -12.45 2.38 7.51
CA MET A 32 -13.27 1.42 6.78
C MET A 32 -12.87 -0.02 7.16
N PRO A 33 -13.84 -0.94 7.31
CA PRO A 33 -13.55 -2.34 7.56
C PRO A 33 -12.75 -2.96 6.41
N ARG A 34 -12.01 -4.03 6.71
CA ARG A 34 -11.23 -4.77 5.71
C ARG A 34 -12.19 -5.39 4.68
N GLY A 35 -11.81 -5.39 3.40
CA GLY A 35 -12.60 -6.01 2.31
C GLY A 35 -13.46 -5.06 1.48
N TYR A 36 -13.81 -3.88 2.01
CA TYR A 36 -14.69 -2.90 1.34
C TYR A 36 -14.03 -2.12 0.18
N GLY A 37 -12.84 -2.54 -0.27
CA GLY A 37 -12.12 -1.87 -1.36
C GLY A 37 -12.87 -1.91 -2.69
N PHE A 38 -13.62 -2.99 -2.96
CA PHE A 38 -14.44 -3.15 -4.16
C PHE A 38 -15.63 -2.19 -4.18
N LEU A 39 -16.29 -1.98 -3.04
CA LEU A 39 -17.43 -1.07 -2.91
C LEU A 39 -17.03 0.39 -3.14
N ARG A 40 -15.85 0.79 -2.68
CA ARG A 40 -15.38 2.18 -2.83
C ARG A 40 -14.83 2.49 -4.22
N ASN A 41 -14.03 1.59 -4.78
CA ASN A 41 -13.44 1.77 -6.10
C ASN A 41 -13.03 0.41 -6.70
N PRO A 42 -13.94 -0.25 -7.45
CA PRO A 42 -13.71 -1.59 -7.96
C PRO A 42 -12.53 -1.64 -8.94
N LYS A 43 -12.42 -0.67 -9.85
CA LYS A 43 -11.31 -0.57 -10.82
C LYS A 43 -9.95 -0.54 -10.13
N LYS A 44 -9.81 0.28 -9.09
CA LYS A 44 -8.57 0.40 -8.31
C LYS A 44 -8.30 -0.84 -7.47
N ALA A 45 -9.34 -1.48 -6.92
CA ALA A 45 -9.21 -2.72 -6.16
C ALA A 45 -8.63 -3.84 -7.03
N VAL A 46 -9.18 -4.03 -8.23
CA VAL A 46 -8.69 -5.02 -9.21
C VAL A 46 -7.26 -4.71 -9.63
N TYR A 47 -6.99 -3.45 -10.02
CA TYR A 47 -5.64 -3.03 -10.42
C TYR A 47 -4.59 -3.31 -9.33
N ASN A 48 -4.89 -2.94 -8.09
CA ASN A 48 -3.98 -3.18 -6.96
C ASN A 48 -3.81 -4.67 -6.65
N LYS A 49 -4.84 -5.49 -6.85
CA LYS A 49 -4.75 -6.94 -6.66
C LYS A 49 -3.75 -7.56 -7.63
N VAL A 50 -3.85 -7.20 -8.92
CA VAL A 50 -2.91 -7.68 -9.94
C VAL A 50 -1.52 -7.10 -9.71
N TYR A 51 -1.39 -5.78 -9.53
CA TYR A 51 -0.10 -5.12 -9.26
C TYR A 51 0.63 -5.73 -8.04
N ASN A 52 -0.11 -6.07 -6.98
CA ASN A 52 0.50 -6.67 -5.80
C ASN A 52 0.97 -8.11 -6.00
N ARG A 53 0.36 -8.84 -6.93
CA ARG A 53 0.77 -10.21 -7.32
C ARG A 53 1.97 -10.20 -8.26
N THR A 54 2.01 -9.25 -9.20
CA THR A 54 3.02 -9.19 -10.26
C THR A 54 4.28 -8.42 -9.88
N SER A 55 4.29 -7.73 -8.73
CA SER A 55 5.44 -6.93 -8.28
C SER A 55 5.87 -7.23 -6.85
N PHE A 56 7.18 -7.29 -6.60
CA PHE A 56 7.79 -7.59 -5.30
C PHE A 56 8.59 -6.40 -4.73
N ASP A 57 8.72 -6.35 -3.40
CA ASP A 57 9.43 -5.28 -2.67
C ASP A 57 10.79 -5.79 -2.16
N ILE A 58 11.89 -5.21 -2.64
CA ILE A 58 13.27 -5.48 -2.18
C ILE A 58 13.40 -5.34 -0.68
N PHE A 59 12.76 -4.36 -0.03
CA PHE A 59 12.89 -4.24 1.43
C PHE A 59 12.27 -5.43 2.17
N LYS A 60 11.26 -6.08 1.58
CA LYS A 60 10.68 -7.31 2.13
C LYS A 60 11.61 -8.50 1.96
N VAL A 61 12.34 -8.57 0.85
CA VAL A 61 13.35 -9.60 0.59
C VAL A 61 14.56 -9.39 1.51
N LEU A 62 15.08 -8.17 1.59
CA LEU A 62 16.18 -7.79 2.47
C LEU A 62 15.86 -8.11 3.94
N LYS A 63 14.67 -7.76 4.42
CA LYS A 63 14.23 -8.11 5.78
C LYS A 63 14.16 -9.62 6.05
N ARG A 64 13.92 -10.45 5.03
CA ARG A 64 13.94 -11.91 5.17
C ARG A 64 15.36 -12.48 5.21
N LEU A 65 16.31 -11.83 4.54
CA LEU A 65 17.71 -12.25 4.49
C LEU A 65 18.48 -11.90 5.77
N PHE A 66 18.14 -10.79 6.43
CA PHE A 66 18.76 -10.35 7.68
C PHE A 66 17.91 -10.67 8.92
N LYS A 67 17.12 -11.75 8.88
CA LYS A 67 16.39 -12.25 10.03
C LYS A 67 17.18 -13.37 10.69
#